data_AF-A0A2E7VIJ7-F1
#
_entry.id   AF-A0A2E7VIJ7-F1
#
_cell.length_a   1.000
_cell.length_b   1.000
_cell.length_c   1.000
_cell.angle_alpha   90.00
_cell.angle_beta   90.00
_cell.angle_gamma   90.00
#
_symmetry.space_group_name_H-M   'P 1'
#
loop_
_entity.id
_entity.type
_entity.pdbx_description
1 polymer ?
#
loop_
_entity_poly.entity_id
_entity_poly.type
_entity_poly.pdbx_seq_one_letter_code
_entity_poly.pdbx_strand_id
1 'polypeptide(L)' 'MAKRNHPRRGSMAFSPRKRANRPFGHVKSWPTTDASEVRVQGFAGWKAG' A
#
# COMPACT_ATOMS: atom_id res chain seq x y z
N MET A 1 -17.30 -11.69 30.44
CA MET A 1 -16.68 -11.89 29.11
C MET A 1 -17.78 -11.95 28.07
N ALA A 2 -17.84 -11.01 27.13
CA ALA A 2 -18.82 -11.11 26.04
C ALA A 2 -18.51 -12.35 25.19
N LYS A 3 -19.50 -13.22 24.96
CA LYS A 3 -19.38 -14.32 23.99
C LYS A 3 -19.04 -13.71 22.63
N ARG A 4 -17.88 -14.08 22.08
CA ARG A 4 -17.36 -13.53 20.82
C ARG A 4 -18.11 -14.16 19.64
N ASN A 5 -19.36 -13.75 19.46
CA ASN A 5 -20.22 -14.27 18.39
C ASN A 5 -20.01 -13.53 17.06
N HIS A 6 -19.33 -12.37 17.08
CA HIS A 6 -19.11 -11.55 15.90
C HIS A 6 -17.62 -11.41 15.58
N PRO A 7 -17.25 -11.42 14.28
CA PRO A 7 -15.87 -11.17 13.86
C PRO A 7 -15.45 -9.73 14.17
N ARG A 8 -14.14 -9.49 14.23
CA ARG A 8 -13.60 -8.14 14.41
C ARG A 8 -13.95 -7.28 13.20
N ARG A 9 -14.39 -6.05 13.46
CA ARG A 9 -14.60 -5.05 12.41
C ARG A 9 -13.27 -4.39 12.06
N GLY A 10 -12.99 -4.32 10.76
CA GLY A 10 -11.77 -3.70 10.20
C GLY A 10 -10.55 -4.60 10.23
N SER A 11 -9.64 -4.40 9.28
CA SER A 11 -8.35 -5.10 9.24
C SER A 11 -7.32 -4.42 10.15
N MET A 12 -6.64 -5.25 10.94
CA MET A 12 -5.54 -4.84 11.83
C MET A 12 -4.23 -4.56 11.07
N ALA A 13 -4.09 -5.05 9.84
CA ALA A 13 -2.91 -4.83 9.01
C ALA A 13 -2.75 -3.35 8.58
N PHE A 14 -3.83 -2.55 8.67
CA PHE A 14 -3.83 -1.12 8.34
C PHE A 14 -3.74 -0.22 9.58
N SER A 15 -3.29 -0.77 10.72
CA SER A 15 -2.96 0.02 11.90
C SER A 15 -1.46 0.36 11.92
N PRO A 16 -1.04 1.56 12.38
CA PRO A 16 -1.87 2.67 12.86
C PRO A 16 -2.54 3.45 11.71
N ARG A 17 -3.80 3.86 11.93
CA ARG A 17 -4.59 4.69 11.00
C ARG A 17 -4.27 6.18 11.20
N LYS A 18 -3.06 6.58 10.81
CA LYS A 18 -2.58 7.96 10.89
C LYS A 18 -2.47 8.60 9.51
N ARG A 19 -2.36 9.94 9.47
CA ARG A 19 -2.05 10.67 8.22
C ARG A 19 -0.67 10.23 7.70
N ALA A 20 -0.53 10.15 6.38
CA ALA A 20 0.76 9.91 5.75
C ALA A 20 1.72 11.07 6.04
N ASN A 21 3.03 10.77 6.14
CA ASN A 21 4.05 11.79 6.40
C ASN A 21 4.40 12.64 5.15
N ARG A 22 3.88 12.28 3.98
CA ARG A 22 4.17 12.94 2.70
C ARG A 22 2.94 12.90 1.79
N PRO A 23 2.83 13.84 0.83
CA PRO A 23 1.69 13.90 -0.08
C PRO A 23 1.71 12.84 -1.19
N PHE A 24 2.84 12.17 -1.43
CA PHE A 24 2.99 11.13 -2.46
C PHE A 24 3.25 9.74 -1.85
N GLY A 25 2.90 8.68 -2.59
CA GLY A 25 3.11 7.30 -2.17
C GLY A 25 4.58 6.87 -2.21
N HIS A 26 4.95 5.91 -1.36
CA HIS A 26 6.26 5.26 -1.40
C HIS A 26 6.15 3.87 -2.00
N VAL A 27 6.97 3.58 -3.00
CA VAL A 27 7.14 2.20 -3.47
C VAL A 27 8.00 1.46 -2.46
N LYS A 28 7.39 0.53 -1.70
CA LYS A 28 8.09 -0.24 -0.65
C LYS A 28 8.91 -1.42 -1.20
N SER A 29 8.54 -1.90 -2.38
CA SER A 29 9.15 -3.06 -3.03
C SER A 29 9.00 -2.92 -4.53
N TRP A 30 10.07 -3.22 -5.25
CA TRP A 30 10.08 -3.33 -6.70
C TRP A 30 10.04 -4.80 -7.11
N PRO A 31 9.43 -5.13 -8.26
CA PRO A 31 9.44 -6.50 -8.75
C PRO A 31 10.86 -6.93 -9.12
N THR A 32 11.22 -8.16 -8.77
CA THR A 32 12.40 -8.82 -9.37
C THR A 32 12.07 -9.13 -10.83
N THR A 33 12.95 -8.76 -11.75
CA THR A 33 12.71 -8.93 -13.18
C THR A 33 13.91 -9.57 -13.85
N ASP A 34 13.65 -10.57 -14.70
CA ASP A 34 14.64 -11.21 -15.57
C ASP A 34 14.77 -10.48 -16.92
N ALA A 35 14.39 -9.19 -16.97
CA ALA A 35 14.41 -8.43 -18.21
C ALA A 35 15.82 -8.38 -18.81
N SER A 36 15.94 -8.74 -20.08
CA SER A 36 17.19 -8.69 -20.84
C SER A 36 17.63 -7.27 -21.20
N GLU A 37 16.75 -6.27 -21.00
CA GLU A 37 16.97 -4.88 -21.38
C GLU A 37 16.52 -3.92 -20.27
N VAL A 38 17.13 -2.73 -20.22
CA VAL A 38 16.81 -1.70 -19.23
C VAL A 38 15.42 -1.13 -19.47
N ARG A 39 14.55 -1.16 -18.45
CA ARG A 39 13.18 -0.64 -18.51
C ARG A 39 12.81 0.16 -17.26
N VAL A 40 11.94 1.14 -17.44
CA VAL A 40 11.35 1.92 -16.35
C VAL A 40 10.36 1.03 -15.57
N GLN A 41 10.51 0.96 -14.25
CA GLN A 41 9.65 0.13 -13.40
C GLN A 41 8.46 0.89 -12.79
N GLY A 42 8.53 2.23 -12.76
CA GLY A 42 7.45 3.06 -12.23
C GLY A 42 7.52 4.48 -12.77
N PHE A 43 6.36 5.16 -12.75
CA PHE A 43 6.20 6.50 -13.28
C PHE A 43 5.31 7.34 -12.35
N ALA A 44 5.56 8.65 -12.28
CA ALA A 44 4.77 9.59 -11.49
C ALA A 44 3.71 10.25 -12.38
N GLY A 45 2.45 10.22 -11.96
CA GLY A 45 1.35 10.86 -12.66
C GLY A 45 0.45 11.65 -11.71
N TRP A 46 -0.32 12.57 -12.27
CA TRP A 46 -1.32 13.36 -11.56
C TRP A 46 -2.72 12.97 -12.02
N LYS A 47 -3.61 12.74 -11.06
CA LYS A 47 -5.02 12.45 -11.35
C LYS A 47 -5.72 13.74 -11.80
N ALA A 48 -6.34 13.72 -12.98
CA ALA A 48 -7.02 14.89 -13.57
C ALA A 48 -8.49 15.04 -13.13
N GLY A 49 -9.18 13.93 -12.85
CA GLY A 49 -10.58 13.86 -12.42
C GLY A 49 -10.92 12.49 -11.87
#